data_AF-A0A4C1UYD5-F1
#
_entry.id   AF-A0A4C1UYD5-F1
#
_cell.length_a   1.000
_cell.length_b   1.000
_cell.length_c   1.000
_cell.angle_alpha   90.00
_cell.angle_beta   90.00
_cell.angle_gamma   90.00
#
_symmetry.space_group_name_H-M   'P 1'
#
loop_
_entity.id
_entity.type
_entity.pdbx_description
1 polymer ?
#
loop_
_entity_poly.entity_id
_entity_poly.type
_entity_poly.pdbx_seq_one_letter_code
_entity_poly.pdbx_strand_id
1 'polypeptide(L)'
;MKDALLQRRGVRLMIETDKRASYRQIWASLGIDMSQVPKILHNHLAVRKPCIQWIPHNLIEAQKLRRDNLVLQDDVNDLPLHWSYLYRTMKERLPEKWFTDAEDTAYEKAVKATPKCKWAKCYFSMVPWNAAMS
;
A
#
# COMPACT_ATOMS: atom_id res chain seq x y z
N MET A 1 -37.43 -2.49 11.54
CA MET A 1 -36.39 -1.48 11.87
C MET A 1 -35.28 -2.02 12.79
N LYS A 2 -35.56 -3.02 13.64
CA LYS A 2 -34.57 -3.64 14.54
C LYS A 2 -33.51 -4.48 13.79
N ASP A 3 -33.82 -4.93 12.58
CA ASP A 3 -32.96 -5.83 11.80
C ASP A 3 -31.74 -5.11 11.19
N ALA A 4 -31.88 -3.84 10.81
CA ALA A 4 -30.81 -3.08 10.15
C ALA A 4 -29.63 -2.76 11.10
N LEU A 5 -29.90 -2.53 12.39
CA LEU A 5 -28.84 -2.29 13.39
C LEU A 5 -28.08 -3.59 13.69
N LEU A 6 -28.79 -4.71 13.78
CA LEU A 6 -28.19 -6.02 14.02
C LEU A 6 -27.30 -6.44 12.84
N GLN A 7 -27.75 -6.19 11.61
CA GLN A 7 -26.96 -6.43 10.40
C GLN A 7 -25.66 -5.60 10.37
N ARG A 8 -25.73 -4.29 10.67
CA ARG A 8 -24.53 -3.44 10.72
C ARG A 8 -23.52 -3.94 11.77
N ARG A 9 -24.02 -4.33 12.95
CA ARG A 9 -23.18 -4.86 14.02
C ARG A 9 -22.53 -6.19 13.62
N GLY A 10 -23.28 -7.07 12.95
CA GLY A 10 -22.77 -8.34 12.41
C GLY A 10 -21.69 -8.13 11.35
N VAL A 11 -21.93 -7.26 10.36
CA VAL A 11 -20.94 -6.94 9.31
C VAL A 11 -19.66 -6.37 9.93
N ARG A 12 -19.80 -5.48 10.93
CA ARG A 12 -18.63 -4.90 11.63
C ARG A 12 -17.79 -5.97 12.32
N LEU A 13 -18.42 -6.87 13.07
CA LEU A 13 -17.72 -7.96 13.77
C LEU A 13 -16.99 -8.90 12.79
N MET A 14 -17.60 -9.20 11.63
CA MET A 14 -16.95 -10.04 10.63
C MET A 14 -15.68 -9.41 10.06
N ILE A 15 -15.67 -8.10 9.81
CA ILE A 15 -14.49 -7.37 9.28
C ILE A 15 -13.39 -7.22 10.34
N GLU A 16 -13.78 -6.98 11.59
CA GLU A 16 -12.84 -6.92 12.71
C GLU A 16 -12.15 -8.27 12.94
N THR A 17 -12.90 -9.38 12.74
CA THR A 17 -12.37 -10.75 12.87
C THR A 17 -11.53 -11.17 11.67
N ASP A 18 -12.04 -10.94 10.45
CA ASP A 18 -11.34 -11.24 9.20
C ASP A 18 -11.31 -10.00 8.31
N LYS A 19 -10.15 -9.33 8.29
CA LYS A 19 -9.88 -8.16 7.46
C LYS A 19 -9.97 -8.46 5.95
N ARG A 20 -9.99 -9.74 5.56
CA ARG A 20 -10.09 -10.22 4.18
C ARG A 20 -11.46 -10.83 3.86
N ALA A 21 -12.45 -10.68 4.74
CA ALA A 21 -13.79 -11.18 4.52
C ALA A 21 -14.36 -10.70 3.18
N SER A 22 -14.76 -11.64 2.32
CA SER A 22 -15.35 -11.34 1.02
C SER A 22 -16.82 -10.94 1.13
N TYR A 23 -17.32 -10.18 0.16
CA TYR A 23 -18.74 -9.78 0.12
C TYR A 23 -19.67 -11.00 0.12
N ARG A 24 -19.28 -12.08 -0.56
CA ARG A 24 -20.00 -13.35 -0.60
C ARG A 24 -19.92 -14.13 0.72
N GLN A 25 -18.90 -13.97 1.55
CA GLN A 25 -18.93 -14.58 2.89
C GLN A 25 -19.86 -13.81 3.81
N ILE A 26 -19.86 -12.48 3.71
CA ILE A 26 -20.70 -11.59 4.51
C ILE A 26 -22.19 -11.81 4.17
N TRP A 27 -22.54 -11.91 2.88
CA TRP A 27 -23.93 -12.17 2.45
C TRP A 27 -24.49 -13.48 3.02
N ALA A 28 -23.63 -14.51 3.12
CA ALA A 28 -24.05 -15.90 3.33
C ALA A 28 -24.22 -16.14 4.83
N SER A 29 -23.32 -15.53 5.60
CA SER A 29 -23.31 -15.62 7.05
C SER A 29 -24.43 -14.80 7.68
N LEU A 30 -24.81 -13.67 7.08
CA LEU A 30 -25.79 -12.74 7.65
C LEU A 30 -27.16 -12.77 6.94
N GLY A 31 -27.30 -13.50 5.83
CA GLY A 31 -28.54 -13.56 5.06
C GLY A 31 -28.96 -12.19 4.49
N ILE A 32 -27.99 -11.32 4.20
CA ILE A 32 -28.22 -9.97 3.71
C ILE A 32 -28.16 -9.99 2.17
N ASP A 33 -29.03 -9.22 1.53
CA ASP A 33 -29.01 -9.05 0.08
C ASP A 33 -27.66 -8.43 -0.41
N MET A 34 -27.14 -8.90 -1.56
CA MET A 34 -25.85 -8.41 -2.09
C MET A 34 -25.83 -6.90 -2.28
N SER A 35 -26.96 -6.31 -2.65
CA SER A 35 -27.02 -4.87 -2.91
C SER A 35 -26.87 -4.04 -1.63
N GLN A 36 -27.13 -4.64 -0.47
CA GLN A 36 -27.04 -3.97 0.82
C GLN A 36 -25.64 -4.05 1.43
N VAL A 37 -24.86 -5.10 1.14
CA VAL A 37 -23.51 -5.26 1.69
C VAL A 37 -22.60 -4.06 1.38
N PRO A 38 -22.49 -3.58 0.12
CA PRO A 38 -21.72 -2.37 -0.19
C PRO A 38 -22.27 -1.11 0.49
N LYS A 39 -23.60 -0.97 0.59
CA LYS A 39 -24.23 0.19 1.26
C LYS A 39 -23.86 0.24 2.74
N ILE A 40 -23.86 -0.91 3.42
CA ILE A 40 -23.46 -1.00 4.83
C ILE A 40 -21.98 -0.68 5.00
N LEU A 41 -21.12 -1.26 4.18
CA LEU A 41 -19.67 -1.05 4.23
C LEU A 41 -19.31 0.42 4.01
N HIS A 42 -19.85 1.04 2.96
CA HIS A 42 -19.47 2.39 2.55
C HIS A 42 -20.21 3.49 3.33
N ASN A 43 -21.54 3.37 3.50
CA ASN A 43 -22.34 4.46 4.08
C ASN A 43 -22.44 4.38 5.61
N HIS A 44 -22.30 3.19 6.21
CA HIS A 44 -22.50 3.01 7.66
C HIS A 44 -21.21 2.71 8.40
N LEU A 45 -20.29 1.96 7.80
CA LEU A 45 -19.01 1.60 8.42
C LEU A 45 -17.84 2.44 7.90
N ALA A 46 -18.02 3.20 6.80
CA ALA A 46 -16.98 3.97 6.12
C ALA A 46 -15.71 3.15 5.81
N VAL A 47 -15.85 1.83 5.65
CA VAL A 47 -14.74 0.93 5.35
C VAL A 47 -14.39 1.07 3.88
N ARG A 48 -13.11 1.31 3.59
CA ARG A 48 -12.57 1.30 2.24
C ARG A 48 -11.83 -0.01 2.01
N LYS A 49 -11.94 -0.56 0.80
CA LYS A 49 -11.10 -1.71 0.41
C LYS A 49 -9.65 -1.22 0.42
N PRO A 50 -8.74 -1.85 1.19
CA PRO A 50 -7.33 -1.57 1.05
C PRO A 50 -6.91 -1.98 -0.36
N CYS A 51 -6.34 -1.06 -1.14
CA CYS A 51 -5.61 -1.43 -2.35
C CYS A 51 -4.48 -2.36 -1.90
N ILE A 52 -4.43 -3.56 -2.45
CA ILE A 52 -3.42 -4.55 -2.07
C ILE A 52 -2.07 -3.92 -2.38
N GLN A 53 -1.30 -3.63 -1.33
CA GLN A 53 0.08 -3.20 -1.52
C GLN A 53 0.81 -4.37 -2.18
N TRP A 54 1.39 -4.14 -3.35
CA TRP A 54 2.21 -5.15 -4.01
C TRP A 54 3.38 -5.49 -3.09
N ILE A 55 3.37 -6.70 -2.54
CA ILE A 55 4.50 -7.23 -1.78
C ILE A 55 5.38 -7.98 -2.79
N PRO A 56 6.59 -7.49 -3.08
CA PRO A 56 7.52 -8.19 -3.95
C PRO A 56 7.99 -9.48 -3.25
N HIS A 57 7.35 -10.59 -3.61
CA HIS A 57 7.62 -11.96 -3.16
C HIS A 57 7.27 -12.28 -1.70
N ASN A 58 6.77 -13.51 -1.49
CA ASN A 58 6.62 -14.11 -0.17
C ASN A 58 8.01 -14.49 0.35
N LEU A 59 8.64 -13.58 1.11
CA LEU A 59 9.96 -13.80 1.68
C LEU A 59 9.94 -14.95 2.70
N ILE A 60 10.87 -15.88 2.56
CA ILE A 60 11.12 -16.95 3.54
C ILE A 60 11.71 -16.32 4.81
N GLU A 61 11.45 -16.88 5.99
CA GLU A 61 11.95 -16.34 7.28
C GLU A 61 13.46 -16.07 7.28
N ALA A 62 14.26 -16.93 6.63
CA ALA A 62 15.70 -16.70 6.46
C ALA A 62 16.03 -15.45 5.62
N GLN A 63 15.19 -15.12 4.62
CA GLN A 63 15.35 -13.90 3.82
C GLN A 63 14.91 -12.65 4.59
N LYS A 64 13.88 -12.76 5.46
CA LYS A 64 13.49 -11.68 6.37
C LYS A 64 14.63 -11.37 7.35
N LEU A 65 15.17 -12.40 8.00
CA LEU A 65 16.27 -12.28 8.96
C LEU A 65 17.54 -11.69 8.34
N ARG A 66 17.86 -12.03 7.08
CA ARG A 66 18.96 -11.37 6.34
C ARG A 66 18.70 -9.88 6.10
N ARG A 67 17.46 -9.48 5.79
CA ARG A 67 17.11 -8.06 5.62
C ARG A 67 17.17 -7.31 6.94
N ASP A 68 16.67 -7.90 8.03
CA ASP A 68 16.72 -7.28 9.35
C ASP A 68 18.15 -7.11 9.85
N ASN A 69 19.01 -8.11 9.61
CA ASN A 69 20.43 -8.04 9.97
C ASN A 69 21.24 -7.04 9.12
N LEU A 70 20.85 -6.82 7.85
CA LEU A 70 21.43 -5.74 7.03
C LEU A 70 21.10 -4.37 7.65
N VAL A 71 19.85 -4.16 8.05
CA VAL A 71 19.40 -2.88 8.66
C VAL A 71 20.12 -2.60 9.98
N LEU A 72 20.41 -3.63 10.79
CA LEU A 72 21.09 -3.47 12.08
C LEU A 72 22.62 -3.31 11.97
N GLN A 73 23.24 -3.64 10.82
CA GLN A 73 24.66 -3.34 10.57
C GLN A 73 24.89 -1.93 10.02
N ASP A 74 23.86 -1.29 9.47
CA ASP A 74 23.93 0.00 8.77
C ASP A 74 23.62 1.23 9.67
N ASP A 75 23.48 1.06 10.99
CA ASP A 75 23.32 2.18 11.94
C ASP A 75 24.60 3.04 12.08
N VAL A 76 25.68 2.71 11.36
CA VAL A 76 26.86 3.56 11.21
C VAL A 76 27.24 3.70 9.73
N ASN A 77 26.55 4.62 9.05
CA ASN A 77 26.85 5.26 7.77
C ASN A 77 26.05 4.80 6.52
N ASP A 78 25.25 5.75 6.02
CA ASP A 78 24.73 5.86 4.65
C ASP A 78 23.43 5.14 4.22
N LEU A 79 22.33 5.63 4.80
CA LEU A 79 20.96 5.55 4.28
C LEU A 79 20.70 6.01 2.80
N PRO A 80 21.56 6.80 2.09
CA PRO A 80 21.33 7.14 0.69
C PRO A 80 21.50 5.97 -0.31
N LEU A 81 22.15 4.88 0.09
CA LEU A 81 22.50 3.78 -0.81
C LEU A 81 21.33 2.80 -1.05
N HIS A 82 20.46 2.57 -0.06
CA HIS A 82 19.35 1.62 -0.20
C HIS A 82 18.30 2.12 -1.23
N TRP A 83 18.01 3.41 -1.26
CA TRP A 83 17.00 3.98 -2.15
C TRP A 83 17.51 4.16 -3.60
N SER A 84 18.79 4.52 -3.77
CA SER A 84 19.43 4.54 -5.10
C SER A 84 19.55 3.14 -5.70
N TYR A 85 19.81 2.12 -4.87
CA TYR A 85 19.79 0.72 -5.28
C TYR A 85 18.39 0.25 -5.70
N LEU A 86 17.35 0.58 -4.93
CA LEU A 86 15.97 0.27 -5.28
C LEU A 86 15.52 0.97 -6.56
N TYR A 87 15.82 2.26 -6.72
CA TYR A 87 15.50 3.02 -7.94
C TYR A 87 16.17 2.41 -9.18
N ARG A 88 17.47 2.06 -9.07
CA ARG A 88 18.21 1.38 -10.14
C ARG A 88 17.59 0.02 -10.49
N THR A 89 17.27 -0.78 -9.47
CA THR A 89 16.65 -2.11 -9.66
C THR A 89 15.26 -2.02 -10.30
N MET A 90 14.48 -0.98 -9.96
CA MET A 90 13.18 -0.74 -10.59
C MET A 90 13.32 -0.29 -12.05
N LYS A 91 14.28 0.61 -12.33
CA LYS A 91 14.58 1.07 -13.70
C LYS A 91 15.05 -0.05 -14.62
N GLU A 92 15.88 -0.96 -14.11
CA GLU A 92 16.37 -2.12 -14.87
C GLU A 92 15.28 -3.18 -15.15
N ARG A 93 14.23 -3.23 -14.34
CA ARG A 93 13.16 -4.25 -14.45
C ARG A 93 11.91 -3.77 -15.16
N LEU A 94 11.72 -2.46 -15.28
CA LEU A 94 10.58 -1.88 -15.97
C LEU A 94 10.95 -1.59 -17.44
N PRO A 95 10.01 -1.75 -18.40
CA PRO A 95 10.27 -1.41 -19.79
C PRO A 95 10.67 0.07 -19.93
N GLU A 96 11.60 0.39 -20.82
CA GLU A 96 12.16 1.76 -21.01
C GLU A 96 11.09 2.86 -21.17
N LYS A 97 9.86 2.52 -21.59
CA LYS A 97 8.74 3.46 -21.75
C LYS A 97 8.21 4.07 -20.45
N TRP A 98 8.62 3.59 -19.28
CA TRP A 98 8.01 3.97 -17.99
C TRP A 98 8.69 5.13 -17.27
N PHE A 99 9.91 5.51 -17.68
CA PHE A 99 10.60 6.66 -17.11
C PHE A 99 11.02 7.61 -18.22
N THR A 100 10.67 8.88 -18.07
CA THR A 100 11.12 9.92 -18.99
C THR A 100 12.42 10.57 -18.48
N ASP A 101 13.28 11.05 -19.39
CA ASP A 101 14.53 11.74 -19.03
C ASP A 101 14.31 12.95 -18.10
N ALA A 102 13.11 13.55 -18.16
CA ALA A 102 12.69 14.63 -17.30
C ALA A 102 12.49 14.20 -15.84
N GLU A 103 11.94 12.99 -15.60
CA GLU A 103 11.71 12.44 -14.26
C GLU A 103 13.02 12.02 -13.59
N ASP A 104 13.94 11.43 -14.35
CA ASP A 104 15.29 11.10 -13.87
C ASP A 104 16.05 12.36 -13.41
N THR A 105 15.99 13.42 -14.22
CA THR A 105 16.63 14.70 -13.89
C THR A 105 16.00 15.34 -12.65
N ALA A 106 14.68 15.27 -12.51
CA ALA A 106 13.96 15.81 -11.35
C ALA A 106 14.30 15.04 -10.07
N TYR A 107 14.38 13.71 -10.15
CA TYR A 107 14.75 12.85 -9.04
C TYR A 107 16.19 13.10 -8.58
N GLU A 108 17.15 13.19 -9.52
CA GLU A 108 18.55 13.47 -9.17
C GLU A 108 18.73 14.86 -8.53
N LYS A 109 18.01 15.86 -9.03
CA LYS A 109 17.98 17.21 -8.41
C LYS A 109 17.37 17.15 -7.00
N ALA A 110 16.29 16.40 -6.79
CA ALA A 110 15.69 16.24 -5.48
C ALA A 110 16.64 15.57 -4.49
N VAL A 111 17.32 14.50 -4.91
CA VAL A 111 18.34 13.79 -4.09
C VAL A 111 19.48 14.68 -3.67
N LYS A 112 19.99 15.51 -4.59
CA LYS A 112 21.04 16.47 -4.25
C LYS A 112 20.54 17.61 -3.36
N ALA A 113 19.27 17.98 -3.45
CA ALA A 113 18.69 19.12 -2.74
C ALA A 113 18.10 18.79 -1.35
N THR A 114 17.81 17.53 -1.01
CA THR A 114 17.17 17.17 0.27
C THR A 114 18.19 16.72 1.34
N PRO A 115 18.29 17.42 2.50
CA PRO A 115 19.10 16.96 3.62
C PRO A 115 18.58 15.63 4.18
N LYS A 116 19.50 14.76 4.63
CA LYS A 116 19.30 13.35 5.05
C LYS A 116 18.12 13.09 6.01
N CYS A 117 17.58 14.09 6.70
CA CYS A 117 16.57 13.95 7.75
C CYS A 117 15.10 14.25 7.35
N LYS A 118 14.77 14.65 6.11
CA LYS A 118 13.38 15.02 5.72
C LYS A 118 12.72 14.13 4.64
N TRP A 119 13.36 13.04 4.26
CA TRP A 119 13.00 12.21 3.11
C TRP A 119 11.62 11.55 3.18
N ALA A 120 11.11 11.22 4.37
CA ALA A 120 9.82 10.53 4.54
C ALA A 120 8.59 11.33 4.08
N LYS A 121 8.71 12.65 3.85
CA LYS A 121 7.56 13.50 3.46
C LYS A 121 7.44 13.75 1.94
N CYS A 122 8.50 13.59 1.16
CA CYS A 122 8.50 14.05 -0.25
C CYS A 122 7.94 13.03 -1.25
N TYR A 123 7.93 11.73 -0.93
CA TYR A 123 7.56 10.71 -1.92
C TYR A 123 6.05 10.69 -2.23
N PHE A 124 5.20 11.06 -1.26
CA PHE A 124 3.75 11.15 -1.49
C PHE A 124 3.30 12.41 -2.26
N SER A 125 4.15 13.43 -2.38
CA SER A 125 3.82 14.67 -3.11
C SER A 125 4.25 14.68 -4.58
N MET A 126 5.07 13.72 -5.03
CA MET A 126 5.68 13.75 -6.36
C MET A 126 4.92 13.00 -7.46
N VAL A 127 3.91 12.19 -7.12
CA VAL A 127 3.14 11.44 -8.13
C VAL A 127 1.68 11.90 -8.14
N PRO A 128 1.21 12.63 -9.16
CA PRO A 128 -0.21 12.84 -9.38
C PRO A 128 -0.81 11.54 -9.96
N TRP A 129 -1.27 10.64 -9.08
CA TRP A 129 -1.87 9.36 -9.46
C TRP A 129 -3.16 9.45 -10.31
N ASN A 130 -3.68 10.65 -10.57
CA ASN A 130 -5.01 10.84 -11.16
C ASN A 130 -5.02 11.33 -12.61
N ALA A 131 -3.87 11.50 -13.28
CA ALA A 131 -3.83 12.11 -14.63
C ALA A 131 -3.64 11.11 -15.80
N ALA A 132 -3.42 9.83 -15.55
CA ALA A 132 -3.07 8.85 -16.61
C ALA A 132 -4.09 7.71 -16.80
N MET A 133 -5.29 7.82 -16.24
CA MET A 133 -6.36 6.83 -16.40
C MET A 133 -7.68 7.44 -16.88
N SER A 134 -7.61 8.33 -17.89
CA SER A 134 -8.78 8.74 -18.67
C SER A 134 -8.46 8.77 -20.16
#